data_AF-A0A1U9NUC2-F1
#
_entry.id   AF-A0A1U9NUC2-F1
#
_cell.length_a   1.000
_cell.length_b   1.000
_cell.length_c   1.000
_cell.angle_alpha   90.00
_cell.angle_beta   90.00
_cell.angle_gamma   90.00
#
_symmetry.space_group_name_H-M   'P 1'
#
loop_
_entity.id
_entity.type
_entity.pdbx_description
1 polymer ?
#
loop_
_entity_poly.entity_id
_entity_poly.type
_entity_poly.pdbx_seq_one_letter_code
_entity_poly.pdbx_strand_id
1 'polypeptide(L)'
;MQLPQQRAEGAGPFTTRLTWQRPDGETVVWESRPARRRGTLALRSPGETAARTATADAEALQRLRRLNGIASAAFVVGGALFALGAAVSQFGWGTTAQSAAIYFAGGLFFNTGGYVCLLQVLNGPRHTPEDGGRLVTSAWQWWGYEPMRLDWLSTFVLFTGTLVFGINLLDSFLQGLTVQQTNRLIWTPDVIGCLLFLLSGHLAFVEICHRPWPCLRSRSLGWWVVAVNQFGSVLFMVSAVAAFTRPATGSLVDAAVANWGTLLGALCFSAGGVLQAYERP
;
A
#
# COMPACT_ATOMS: atom_id res chain seq x y z
N MET A 1 41.01 3.89 -6.60
CA MET A 1 39.84 4.80 -6.71
C MET A 1 39.16 4.83 -5.36
N GLN A 2 39.08 6.00 -4.71
CA GLN A 2 38.23 6.16 -3.53
C GLN A 2 36.78 6.13 -4.00
N LEU A 3 35.96 5.25 -3.41
CA LEU A 3 34.51 5.26 -3.63
C LEU A 3 33.98 6.65 -3.25
N PRO A 4 33.14 7.29 -4.09
CA PRO A 4 32.56 8.58 -3.75
C PRO A 4 31.84 8.49 -2.39
N GLN A 5 32.03 9.48 -1.52
CA GLN A 5 31.38 9.50 -0.21
C GLN A 5 29.86 9.43 -0.41
N GLN A 6 29.29 8.29 -0.03
CA GLN A 6 27.85 8.06 -0.08
C GLN A 6 27.29 8.20 1.34
N ARG A 7 26.31 9.08 1.49
CA ARG A 7 25.55 9.25 2.72
C ARG A 7 24.21 8.54 2.59
N ALA A 8 23.98 7.54 3.43
CA ALA A 8 22.71 6.83 3.53
C ALA A 8 21.87 7.38 4.68
N GLU A 9 20.58 7.58 4.43
CA GLU A 9 19.57 8.02 5.40
C GLU A 9 18.37 7.06 5.38
N GLY A 10 17.76 6.88 6.54
CA GLY A 10 16.54 6.10 6.68
C GLY A 10 16.28 5.68 8.12
N ALA A 11 15.43 4.68 8.28
CA ALA A 11 14.95 4.22 9.58
C ALA A 11 15.51 2.84 9.90
N GLY A 12 16.26 2.73 11.00
CA GLY A 12 16.86 1.47 11.42
C GLY A 12 17.79 0.90 10.33
N PRO A 13 17.64 -0.37 9.93
CA PRO A 13 18.50 -0.99 8.92
C PRO A 13 18.13 -0.58 7.48
N PHE A 14 17.04 0.18 7.28
CA PHE A 14 16.51 0.47 5.95
C PHE A 14 17.07 1.78 5.39
N THR A 15 17.59 1.71 4.17
CA THR A 15 17.95 2.91 3.40
C THR A 15 16.74 3.40 2.61
N THR A 16 16.34 4.65 2.84
CA THR A 16 15.19 5.28 2.15
C THR A 16 15.60 6.53 1.36
N ARG A 17 16.81 7.04 1.62
CA ARG A 17 17.43 8.15 0.91
C ARG A 17 18.94 7.95 0.82
N LEU A 18 19.50 8.25 -0.35
CA LEU A 18 20.92 8.17 -0.64
C LEU A 18 21.38 9.49 -1.24
N THR A 19 22.51 10.01 -0.75
CA THR A 19 23.14 11.20 -1.31
C THR A 19 24.59 10.88 -1.64
N TRP A 20 25.05 11.21 -2.85
CA TRP A 20 26.44 11.04 -3.25
C TRP A 20 26.88 12.17 -4.18
N GLN A 21 28.19 12.38 -4.27
CA GLN A 21 28.78 13.34 -5.20
C GLN A 21 29.37 12.63 -6.40
N ARG A 22 29.14 13.20 -7.59
CA ARG A 22 29.74 12.76 -8.84
C ARG A 22 31.14 13.39 -9.03
N PRO A 23 31.99 12.83 -9.90
CA PRO A 23 33.31 13.38 -10.19
C PRO A 23 33.31 14.82 -10.74
N ASP A 24 32.20 15.24 -11.36
CA ASP A 24 31.98 16.61 -11.86
C ASP A 24 31.56 17.61 -10.76
N GLY A 25 31.44 17.14 -9.50
CA GLY A 25 31.00 17.94 -8.35
C GLY A 25 29.48 18.00 -8.16
N GLU A 26 28.68 17.41 -9.05
CA GLU A 26 27.23 17.37 -8.91
C GLU A 26 26.81 16.45 -7.76
N THR A 27 25.95 16.94 -6.87
CA THR A 27 25.38 16.14 -5.79
C THR A 27 24.07 15.51 -6.25
N VAL A 28 23.97 14.19 -6.14
CA VAL A 28 22.76 13.44 -6.45
C VAL A 28 22.06 13.02 -5.18
N VAL A 29 20.74 13.20 -5.12
CA VAL A 29 19.87 12.78 -4.04
C VAL A 29 18.82 11.84 -4.62
N TRP A 30 18.90 10.57 -4.23
CA TRP A 30 17.90 9.55 -4.49
C TRP A 30 17.02 9.37 -3.26
N GLU A 31 15.71 9.28 -3.47
CA GLU A 31 14.74 8.90 -2.45
C GLU A 31 13.93 7.73 -3.00
N SER A 32 13.70 6.71 -2.15
CA SER A 32 13.07 5.45 -2.55
C SER A 32 11.69 5.67 -3.21
N ARG A 33 10.82 6.47 -2.59
CA ARG A 33 9.45 6.66 -3.07
C ARG A 33 9.36 7.49 -4.35
N PRO A 34 10.00 8.67 -4.49
CA PRO A 34 10.02 9.40 -5.77
C PRO A 34 10.63 8.59 -6.92
N ALA A 35 11.72 7.85 -6.68
CA ALA A 35 12.30 7.00 -7.71
C ALA A 35 11.32 5.91 -8.16
N ARG A 36 10.66 5.23 -7.22
CA ARG A 36 9.71 4.15 -7.53
C ARG A 36 8.38 4.65 -8.10
N ARG A 37 7.87 5.80 -7.66
CA ARG A 37 6.54 6.30 -8.05
C ARG A 37 6.58 7.21 -9.27
N ARG A 38 7.66 7.97 -9.43
CA ARG A 38 7.80 8.99 -10.48
C ARG A 38 9.01 8.78 -11.38
N GLY A 39 9.89 7.82 -11.04
CA GLY A 39 11.12 7.63 -11.81
C GLY A 39 12.04 8.85 -11.72
N THR A 40 12.05 9.56 -10.59
CA THR A 40 12.83 10.81 -10.45
C THR A 40 13.90 10.72 -9.36
N LEU A 41 14.99 11.45 -9.59
CA LEU A 41 15.99 11.79 -8.58
C LEU A 41 16.33 13.29 -8.67
N ALA A 42 16.86 13.85 -7.58
CA ALA A 42 17.24 15.25 -7.53
C ALA A 42 18.75 15.40 -7.76
N LEU A 43 19.12 16.32 -8.64
CA LEU A 43 20.49 16.70 -8.97
C LEU A 43 20.74 18.12 -8.47
N ARG A 44 21.92 18.36 -7.92
CA ARG A 44 22.32 19.69 -7.44
C ARG A 44 23.73 20.01 -7.89
N SER A 45 23.84 20.98 -8.78
CA SER A 45 25.12 21.46 -9.29
C SER A 45 25.88 22.28 -8.23
N PRO A 46 27.23 22.32 -8.28
CA PRO A 46 28.02 23.22 -7.45
C PRO A 46 27.55 24.68 -7.61
N GLY A 47 27.28 25.36 -6.50
CA GLY A 47 26.86 26.78 -6.50
C GLY A 47 25.38 27.04 -6.79
N GLU A 48 24.60 26.03 -7.22
CA GLU A 48 23.16 26.16 -7.39
C GLU A 48 22.41 25.91 -6.06
N THR A 49 21.45 26.79 -5.76
CA THR A 49 20.55 26.65 -4.61
C THR A 49 19.35 25.75 -4.92
N ALA A 50 18.91 25.71 -6.18
CA ALA A 50 17.79 24.88 -6.62
C ALA A 50 18.27 23.52 -7.14
N ALA A 51 17.60 22.45 -6.72
CA ALA A 51 17.83 21.12 -7.26
C ALA A 51 17.05 20.96 -8.59
N ARG A 52 17.70 20.36 -9.59
CA ARG A 52 17.09 19.95 -10.86
C ARG A 52 16.58 18.51 -10.71
N THR A 53 15.51 18.15 -11.40
CA THR A 53 14.97 16.79 -11.38
C THR A 53 15.44 16.04 -12.61
N ALA A 54 16.11 14.90 -12.44
CA ALA A 54 16.34 13.97 -13.53
C ALA A 54 15.34 12.82 -13.51
N THR A 55 14.93 12.38 -14.68
CA THR A 55 13.93 11.34 -14.90
C THR A 55 14.58 10.06 -15.42
N ALA A 56 13.97 8.93 -15.12
CA ALA A 56 14.28 7.64 -15.72
C ALA A 56 13.97 7.64 -17.24
N ASP A 57 14.42 6.60 -17.94
CA ASP A 57 14.13 6.41 -19.35
C ASP A 57 12.61 6.26 -19.65
N ALA A 58 12.26 6.40 -20.93
CA ALA A 58 10.85 6.35 -21.36
C ALA A 58 10.18 5.00 -21.03
N GLU A 59 10.95 3.91 -21.03
CA GLU A 59 10.47 2.57 -20.73
C GLU A 59 10.07 2.43 -19.26
N ALA A 60 10.93 2.86 -18.32
CA ALA A 60 10.61 2.94 -16.90
C ALA A 60 9.35 3.78 -16.66
N LEU A 61 9.29 4.98 -17.23
CA LEU A 61 8.14 5.88 -17.02
C LEU A 61 6.83 5.25 -17.54
N GLN A 62 6.87 4.55 -18.69
CA GLN A 62 5.70 3.84 -19.20
C GLN A 62 5.29 2.67 -18.30
N ARG A 63 6.25 1.87 -17.82
CA ARG A 63 6.00 0.77 -16.89
C ARG A 63 5.38 1.27 -15.59
N LEU A 64 5.93 2.33 -15.00
CA LEU A 64 5.42 2.97 -13.79
C LEU A 64 3.98 3.46 -13.98
N ARG A 65 3.69 4.15 -15.10
CA ARG A 65 2.32 4.61 -15.42
C ARG A 65 1.33 3.46 -15.55
N ARG A 66 1.69 2.40 -16.28
CA ARG A 66 0.81 1.23 -16.49
C ARG A 66 0.50 0.53 -15.18
N LEU A 67 1.52 0.17 -14.41
CA LEU A 67 1.35 -0.50 -13.12
C LEU A 67 0.58 0.38 -12.13
N ASN A 68 0.84 1.70 -12.12
CA ASN A 68 0.10 2.61 -11.26
C ASN A 68 -1.37 2.72 -11.66
N GLY A 69 -1.67 2.74 -12.96
CA GLY A 69 -3.04 2.70 -13.48
C GLY A 69 -3.78 1.44 -13.05
N ILE A 70 -3.16 0.27 -13.19
CA ILE A 70 -3.76 -1.01 -12.78
C ILE A 70 -3.99 -1.04 -11.27
N ALA A 71 -2.98 -0.71 -10.46
CA ALA A 71 -3.11 -0.74 -9.00
C ALA A 71 -4.16 0.26 -8.50
N SER A 72 -4.15 1.50 -8.99
CA SER A 72 -5.13 2.52 -8.60
C SER A 72 -6.54 2.13 -8.99
N ALA A 73 -6.77 1.65 -10.22
CA ALA A 73 -8.08 1.17 -10.65
C ALA A 73 -8.57 0.01 -9.79
N ALA A 74 -7.68 -0.94 -9.46
CA ALA A 74 -8.01 -2.06 -8.60
C ALA A 74 -8.45 -1.60 -7.18
N PHE A 75 -7.74 -0.66 -6.55
CA PHE A 75 -8.15 -0.13 -5.25
C PHE A 75 -9.44 0.69 -5.32
N VAL A 76 -9.65 1.47 -6.39
CA VAL A 76 -10.89 2.23 -6.59
C VAL A 76 -12.09 1.30 -6.69
N VAL A 77 -12.03 0.32 -7.59
CA VAL A 77 -13.11 -0.63 -7.84
C VAL A 77 -13.31 -1.56 -6.64
N GLY A 78 -12.22 -2.07 -6.06
CA GLY A 78 -12.26 -2.92 -4.87
C GLY A 78 -12.91 -2.19 -3.68
N GLY A 79 -12.47 -0.97 -3.39
CA GLY A 79 -13.05 -0.14 -2.33
C GLY A 79 -14.52 0.23 -2.58
N ALA A 80 -14.89 0.54 -3.84
CA ALA A 80 -16.28 0.84 -4.19
C ALA A 80 -17.20 -0.38 -4.00
N LEU A 81 -16.75 -1.57 -4.42
CA LEU A 81 -17.49 -2.83 -4.20
C LEU A 81 -17.61 -3.13 -2.71
N PHE A 82 -16.55 -2.94 -1.93
CA PHE A 82 -16.63 -3.11 -0.47
C PHE A 82 -17.62 -2.15 0.19
N ALA A 83 -17.60 -0.87 -0.19
CA ALA A 83 -18.55 0.10 0.31
C ALA A 83 -20.00 -0.28 -0.07
N LEU A 84 -20.21 -0.80 -1.28
CA LEU A 84 -21.49 -1.31 -1.72
C LEU A 84 -21.94 -2.54 -0.91
N GLY A 85 -21.06 -3.51 -0.68
CA GLY A 85 -21.36 -4.69 0.15
C GLY A 85 -21.75 -4.30 1.57
N ALA A 86 -21.07 -3.31 2.15
CA ALA A 86 -21.39 -2.75 3.46
C ALA A 86 -22.73 -2.02 3.47
N ALA A 87 -23.04 -1.23 2.44
CA ALA A 87 -24.32 -0.56 2.30
C ALA A 87 -25.48 -1.57 2.17
N VAL A 88 -25.32 -2.59 1.33
CA VAL A 88 -26.34 -3.65 1.15
C VAL A 88 -26.61 -4.35 2.49
N SER A 89 -25.56 -4.67 3.25
CA SER A 89 -25.69 -5.30 4.56
C SER A 89 -26.29 -4.35 5.61
N GLN A 90 -25.92 -3.07 5.61
CA GLN A 90 -26.37 -2.09 6.61
C GLN A 90 -27.83 -1.69 6.44
N PHE A 91 -28.28 -1.51 5.19
CA PHE A 91 -29.63 -1.05 4.89
C PHE A 91 -30.60 -2.18 4.52
N GLY A 92 -30.13 -3.44 4.53
CA GLY A 92 -30.96 -4.61 4.22
C GLY A 92 -31.47 -4.64 2.78
N TRP A 93 -30.71 -4.08 1.83
CA TRP A 93 -31.10 -4.01 0.41
C TRP A 93 -31.01 -5.35 -0.32
N GLY A 94 -30.41 -6.36 0.30
CA GLY A 94 -30.19 -7.67 -0.30
C GLY A 94 -29.94 -8.75 0.74
N THR A 95 -29.66 -9.96 0.25
CA THR A 95 -29.37 -11.11 1.12
C THR A 95 -27.93 -11.07 1.63
N THR A 96 -27.66 -11.84 2.69
CA THR A 96 -26.29 -12.03 3.21
C THR A 96 -25.35 -12.59 2.13
N ALA A 97 -25.84 -13.51 1.30
CA ALA A 97 -25.07 -14.10 0.20
C ALA A 97 -24.73 -13.06 -0.88
N GLN A 98 -25.65 -12.15 -1.21
CA GLN A 98 -25.37 -11.06 -2.16
C GLN A 98 -24.30 -10.11 -1.61
N SER A 99 -24.38 -9.73 -0.33
CA SER A 99 -23.36 -8.89 0.31
C SER A 99 -21.99 -9.58 0.31
N ALA A 100 -21.94 -10.87 0.68
CA ALA A 100 -20.72 -11.67 0.65
C ALA A 100 -20.11 -11.77 -0.76
N ALA A 101 -20.94 -11.96 -1.80
CA ALA A 101 -20.49 -11.98 -3.19
C ALA A 101 -19.89 -10.65 -3.65
N ILE A 102 -20.51 -9.53 -3.26
CA ILE A 102 -20.00 -8.18 -3.57
C ILE A 102 -18.65 -7.96 -2.87
N TYR A 103 -18.53 -8.32 -1.59
CA TYR A 103 -17.27 -8.24 -0.87
C TYR A 103 -16.19 -9.11 -1.50
N PHE A 104 -16.51 -10.37 -1.82
CA PHE A 104 -15.57 -11.29 -2.45
C PHE A 104 -15.04 -10.73 -3.79
N ALA A 105 -15.92 -10.21 -4.64
CA ALA A 105 -15.52 -9.55 -5.88
C ALA A 105 -14.56 -8.36 -5.61
N GLY A 106 -14.89 -7.51 -4.63
CA GLY A 106 -14.00 -6.43 -4.18
C GLY A 106 -12.64 -6.94 -3.68
N GLY A 107 -12.61 -8.06 -2.98
CA GLY A 107 -11.40 -8.69 -2.45
C GLY A 107 -10.43 -9.15 -3.54
N LEU A 108 -10.96 -9.66 -4.65
CA LEU A 108 -10.15 -10.02 -5.83
C LEU A 108 -9.44 -8.80 -6.44
N PHE A 109 -10.11 -7.64 -6.46
CA PHE A 109 -9.47 -6.39 -6.86
C PHE A 109 -8.40 -5.95 -5.87
N PHE A 110 -8.64 -6.05 -4.56
CA PHE A 110 -7.60 -5.77 -3.55
C PHE A 110 -6.38 -6.68 -3.70
N ASN A 111 -6.57 -7.98 -3.94
CA ASN A 111 -5.48 -8.92 -4.24
C ASN A 111 -4.67 -8.48 -5.47
N THR A 112 -5.37 -8.10 -6.54
CA THR A 112 -4.74 -7.59 -7.75
C THR A 112 -3.95 -6.31 -7.47
N GLY A 113 -4.54 -5.35 -6.75
CA GLY A 113 -3.89 -4.10 -6.40
C GLY A 113 -2.66 -4.29 -5.50
N GLY A 114 -2.74 -5.18 -4.50
CA GLY A 114 -1.64 -5.54 -3.61
C GLY A 114 -0.47 -6.16 -4.39
N TYR A 115 -0.75 -7.13 -5.25
CA TYR A 115 0.30 -7.78 -6.07
C TYR A 115 0.92 -6.80 -7.08
N VAL A 116 0.11 -5.97 -7.73
CA VAL A 116 0.61 -4.97 -8.69
C VAL A 116 1.48 -3.93 -7.97
N CYS A 117 1.15 -3.54 -6.74
CA CYS A 117 2.02 -2.70 -5.90
C CYS A 117 3.37 -3.36 -5.62
N LEU A 118 3.42 -4.68 -5.39
CA LEU A 118 4.67 -5.42 -5.26
C LEU A 118 5.45 -5.45 -6.59
N LEU A 119 4.77 -5.65 -7.72
CA LEU A 119 5.39 -5.57 -9.05
C LEU A 119 5.97 -4.17 -9.33
N GLN A 120 5.35 -3.09 -8.85
CA GLN A 120 5.90 -1.73 -8.95
C GLN A 120 7.24 -1.59 -8.22
N VAL A 121 7.42 -2.28 -7.09
CA VAL A 121 8.67 -2.27 -6.33
C VAL A 121 9.75 -3.09 -7.03
N LEU A 122 9.39 -4.28 -7.52
CA LEU A 122 10.32 -5.20 -8.18
C LEU A 122 10.84 -4.65 -9.51
N ASN A 123 9.93 -4.04 -10.29
CA ASN A 123 10.18 -3.52 -11.63
C ASN A 123 10.38 -2.00 -11.67
N GLY A 124 10.55 -1.36 -10.50
CA GLY A 124 10.84 0.06 -10.40
C GLY A 124 12.26 0.37 -10.87
N PRO A 125 12.51 1.58 -11.41
CA PRO A 125 13.84 1.96 -11.84
C PRO A 125 14.81 2.00 -10.65
N ARG A 126 16.02 1.48 -10.85
CA ARG A 126 17.04 1.35 -9.80
C ARG A 126 18.22 2.28 -10.08
N HIS A 127 18.90 2.69 -9.03
CA HIS A 127 20.19 3.35 -9.12
C HIS A 127 21.29 2.31 -8.94
N THR A 128 22.30 2.30 -9.83
CA THR A 128 23.54 1.57 -9.60
C THR A 128 24.71 2.56 -9.48
N PRO A 129 25.75 2.23 -8.69
CA PRO A 129 26.95 3.07 -8.58
C PRO A 129 27.66 3.32 -9.92
N GLU A 130 27.54 2.38 -10.86
CA GLU A 130 28.20 2.42 -12.17
C GLU A 130 27.50 3.39 -13.14
N ASP A 131 26.20 3.61 -13.00
CA ASP A 131 25.39 4.38 -13.95
C ASP A 131 25.47 5.91 -13.75
N GLY A 132 26.46 6.38 -12.98
CA GLY A 132 26.73 7.81 -12.82
C GLY A 132 25.51 8.59 -12.36
N GLY A 133 24.63 7.99 -11.55
CA GLY A 133 23.40 8.61 -11.07
C GLY A 133 22.25 8.72 -12.06
N ARG A 134 22.16 7.80 -13.03
CA ARG A 134 20.93 7.55 -13.80
C ARG A 134 20.08 6.48 -13.11
N LEU A 135 18.78 6.54 -13.40
CA LEU A 135 17.82 5.51 -13.03
C LEU A 135 17.70 4.52 -14.20
N VAL A 136 18.05 3.27 -13.96
CA VAL A 136 18.06 2.21 -14.98
C VAL A 136 16.88 1.27 -14.79
N THR A 137 16.27 0.92 -15.92
CA THR A 137 15.19 -0.05 -16.01
C THR A 137 15.75 -1.47 -15.96
N SER A 138 15.39 -2.24 -14.95
CA SER A 138 15.76 -3.66 -14.87
C SER A 138 14.91 -4.52 -15.81
N ALA A 139 15.38 -5.74 -16.08
CA ALA A 139 14.55 -6.78 -16.71
C ALA A 139 13.28 -7.02 -15.89
N TRP A 140 12.22 -7.49 -16.55
CA TRP A 140 10.95 -7.73 -15.91
C TRP A 140 11.01 -8.90 -14.92
N GLN A 141 10.46 -8.70 -13.72
CA GLN A 141 10.40 -9.68 -12.64
C GLN A 141 8.98 -9.83 -12.13
N TRP A 142 8.46 -11.06 -12.16
CA TRP A 142 7.17 -11.42 -11.56
C TRP A 142 7.26 -11.70 -10.06
N TRP A 143 8.46 -11.97 -9.57
CA TRP A 143 8.74 -12.26 -8.17
C TRP A 143 10.18 -11.90 -7.81
N GLY A 144 10.40 -11.56 -6.54
CA GLY A 144 11.72 -11.30 -5.97
C GLY A 144 11.60 -11.16 -4.46
N TYR A 145 12.66 -11.49 -3.74
CA TYR A 145 12.71 -11.42 -2.28
C TYR A 145 13.77 -10.41 -1.84
N GLU A 146 13.32 -9.22 -1.43
CA GLU A 146 14.20 -8.11 -1.07
C GLU A 146 13.80 -7.51 0.30
N PRO A 147 13.83 -8.29 1.40
CA PRO A 147 13.30 -7.89 2.71
C PRO A 147 14.05 -6.71 3.34
N MET A 148 15.29 -6.44 2.91
CA MET A 148 16.10 -5.31 3.36
C MET A 148 15.69 -3.98 2.71
N ARG A 149 14.69 -3.99 1.82
CA ARG A 149 14.09 -2.79 1.27
C ARG A 149 12.73 -2.53 1.89
N LEU A 150 12.57 -1.33 2.43
CA LEU A 150 11.35 -0.94 3.14
C LEU A 150 10.12 -0.87 2.23
N ASP A 151 10.30 -0.46 0.97
CA ASP A 151 9.24 -0.42 -0.04
C ASP A 151 8.74 -1.83 -0.39
N TRP A 152 9.66 -2.79 -0.50
CA TRP A 152 9.34 -4.21 -0.70
C TRP A 152 8.61 -4.77 0.52
N LEU A 153 9.14 -4.57 1.72
CA LEU A 153 8.51 -5.07 2.95
C LEU A 153 7.09 -4.50 3.14
N SER A 154 6.91 -3.19 2.92
CA SER A 154 5.59 -2.54 3.00
C SER A 154 4.59 -3.14 2.01
N THR A 155 4.98 -3.31 0.75
CA THR A 155 4.07 -3.85 -0.28
C THR A 155 3.87 -5.37 -0.17
N PHE A 156 4.85 -6.11 0.32
CA PHE A 156 4.73 -7.53 0.62
C PHE A 156 3.75 -7.76 1.78
N VAL A 157 3.86 -6.98 2.86
CA VAL A 157 2.91 -7.03 3.99
C VAL A 157 1.51 -6.63 3.53
N LEU A 158 1.37 -5.61 2.66
CA LEU A 158 0.09 -5.24 2.04
C LEU A 158 -0.52 -6.43 1.29
N PHE A 159 0.22 -7.01 0.36
CA PHE A 159 -0.25 -8.14 -0.45
C PHE A 159 -0.58 -9.36 0.41
N THR A 160 0.24 -9.67 1.42
CA THR A 160 -0.07 -10.73 2.38
C THR A 160 -1.39 -10.45 3.10
N GLY A 161 -1.62 -9.20 3.53
CA GLY A 161 -2.88 -8.77 4.14
C GLY A 161 -4.08 -8.98 3.22
N THR A 162 -3.96 -8.64 1.92
CA THR A 162 -5.06 -8.84 0.97
C THR A 162 -5.37 -10.32 0.76
N LEU A 163 -4.35 -11.19 0.75
CA LEU A 163 -4.54 -12.64 0.62
C LEU A 163 -5.27 -13.23 1.83
N VAL A 164 -4.83 -12.90 3.05
CA VAL A 164 -5.49 -13.35 4.30
C VAL A 164 -6.94 -12.88 4.32
N PHE A 165 -7.17 -11.63 3.94
CA PHE A 165 -8.52 -11.09 3.82
C PHE A 165 -9.34 -11.78 2.73
N GLY A 166 -8.73 -12.16 1.60
CA GLY A 166 -9.38 -12.97 0.57
C GLY A 166 -9.85 -14.34 1.07
N ILE A 167 -9.06 -14.99 1.94
CA ILE A 167 -9.44 -16.25 2.59
C ILE A 167 -10.66 -16.02 3.52
N ASN A 168 -10.63 -14.96 4.33
CA ASN A 168 -11.77 -14.57 5.16
C ASN A 168 -13.08 -14.41 4.34
N LEU A 169 -12.98 -13.79 3.16
CA LEU A 169 -14.14 -13.58 2.29
C LEU A 169 -14.67 -14.88 1.69
N LEU A 170 -13.81 -15.85 1.42
CA LEU A 170 -14.23 -17.19 0.99
C LEU A 170 -14.93 -17.93 2.14
N ASP A 171 -14.36 -17.86 3.34
CA ASP A 171 -14.91 -18.48 4.55
C ASP A 171 -16.24 -17.85 4.97
N SER A 172 -16.52 -16.61 4.55
CA SER A 172 -17.79 -15.92 4.77
C SER A 172 -19.00 -16.59 4.08
N PHE A 173 -18.76 -17.48 3.11
CA PHE A 173 -19.82 -18.28 2.48
C PHE A 173 -20.18 -19.55 3.27
N LEU A 174 -19.39 -19.92 4.27
CA LEU A 174 -19.66 -21.08 5.11
C LEU A 174 -20.92 -20.85 5.95
N GLN A 175 -21.82 -21.82 5.94
CA GLN A 175 -23.09 -21.77 6.70
C GLN A 175 -23.07 -22.77 7.86
N GLY A 176 -23.92 -22.55 8.87
CA GLY A 176 -24.09 -23.45 10.00
C GLY A 176 -22.90 -23.50 10.97
N LEU A 177 -22.04 -22.48 10.96
CA LEU A 177 -20.90 -22.40 11.87
C LEU A 177 -21.36 -22.13 13.31
N THR A 178 -20.74 -22.82 14.26
CA THR A 178 -20.81 -22.44 15.68
C THR A 178 -20.12 -21.10 15.91
N VAL A 179 -20.45 -20.41 17.01
CA VAL A 179 -19.80 -19.13 17.38
C VAL A 179 -18.27 -19.26 17.44
N GLN A 180 -17.77 -20.39 17.96
CA GLN A 180 -16.33 -20.64 18.02
C GLN A 180 -15.71 -20.78 16.63
N GLN A 181 -16.39 -21.45 15.69
CA GLN A 181 -15.93 -21.57 14.31
C GLN A 181 -15.99 -20.22 13.57
N THR A 182 -17.05 -19.43 13.75
CA THR A 182 -17.14 -18.07 13.19
C THR A 182 -15.98 -17.20 13.67
N ASN A 183 -15.69 -17.21 14.98
CA ASN A 183 -14.59 -16.41 15.51
C ASN A 183 -13.22 -16.90 15.03
N ARG A 184 -13.06 -18.21 14.78
CA ARG A 184 -11.78 -18.78 14.34
C ARG A 184 -11.53 -18.64 12.84
N LEU A 185 -12.55 -18.90 12.02
CA LEU A 185 -12.42 -18.97 10.55
C LEU A 185 -12.68 -17.62 9.88
N ILE A 186 -13.60 -16.82 10.43
CA ILE A 186 -13.97 -15.54 9.84
C ILE A 186 -13.26 -14.41 10.60
N TRP A 187 -13.57 -14.23 11.89
CA TRP A 187 -13.07 -13.07 12.64
C TRP A 187 -11.54 -13.03 12.79
N THR A 188 -10.88 -14.17 13.06
CA THR A 188 -9.42 -14.17 13.30
C THR A 188 -8.63 -13.75 12.05
N PRO A 189 -8.87 -14.32 10.85
CA PRO A 189 -8.23 -13.84 9.63
C PRO A 189 -8.54 -12.37 9.31
N ASP A 190 -9.74 -11.88 9.61
CA ASP A 190 -10.12 -10.47 9.42
C ASP A 190 -9.24 -9.53 10.26
N VAL A 191 -9.08 -9.82 11.56
CA VAL A 191 -8.19 -9.07 12.45
C VAL A 191 -6.73 -9.14 12.00
N ILE A 192 -6.24 -10.31 11.57
CA ILE A 192 -4.88 -10.47 11.05
C ILE A 192 -4.69 -9.61 9.79
N GLY A 193 -5.63 -9.65 8.85
CA GLY A 193 -5.61 -8.81 7.65
C GLY A 193 -5.55 -7.32 7.99
N CYS A 194 -6.39 -6.86 8.91
CA CYS A 194 -6.39 -5.47 9.40
C CYS A 194 -5.04 -5.07 10.02
N LEU A 195 -4.45 -5.93 10.85
CA LEU A 195 -3.12 -5.70 11.44
C LEU A 195 -2.03 -5.59 10.37
N LEU A 196 -2.07 -6.44 9.34
CA LEU A 196 -1.13 -6.37 8.22
C LEU A 196 -1.28 -5.07 7.43
N PHE A 197 -2.51 -4.61 7.17
CA PHE A 197 -2.73 -3.31 6.51
C PHE A 197 -2.21 -2.13 7.34
N LEU A 198 -2.45 -2.16 8.66
CA LEU A 198 -1.91 -1.15 9.58
C LEU A 198 -0.39 -1.13 9.58
N LEU A 199 0.25 -2.31 9.61
CA LEU A 199 1.70 -2.44 9.56
C LEU A 199 2.27 -1.95 8.22
N SER A 200 1.65 -2.34 7.11
CA SER A 200 2.05 -1.90 5.77
C SER A 200 2.01 -0.38 5.63
N GLY A 201 0.93 0.27 6.07
CA GLY A 201 0.80 1.72 6.03
C GLY A 201 1.78 2.44 6.96
N HIS A 202 2.08 1.86 8.14
CA HIS A 202 3.13 2.37 9.01
C HIS A 202 4.50 2.33 8.33
N LEU A 203 4.85 1.21 7.69
CA LEU A 203 6.11 1.09 6.92
C LEU A 203 6.17 2.09 5.76
N ALA A 204 5.05 2.38 5.10
CA ALA A 204 4.97 3.40 4.06
C ALA A 204 5.17 4.82 4.60
N PHE A 205 4.71 5.13 5.82
CA PHE A 205 5.04 6.39 6.49
C PHE A 205 6.53 6.49 6.81
N VAL A 206 7.14 5.39 7.27
CA VAL A 206 8.58 5.33 7.54
C VAL A 206 9.39 5.57 6.25
N GLU A 207 8.95 5.04 5.11
CA GLU A 207 9.55 5.29 3.79
C GLU A 207 9.51 6.79 3.42
N ILE A 208 8.35 7.45 3.60
CA ILE A 208 8.17 8.87 3.27
C ILE A 208 8.94 9.79 4.22
N CYS A 209 9.01 9.43 5.50
CA CYS A 209 9.54 10.29 6.55
C CYS A 209 11.02 10.06 6.85
N HIS A 210 11.62 8.99 6.30
CA HIS A 210 13.01 8.57 6.53
C HIS A 210 13.34 8.34 8.01
N ARG A 211 12.32 8.06 8.84
CA ARG A 211 12.43 7.93 10.30
C ARG A 211 11.28 7.04 10.80
N PRO A 212 11.39 6.42 12.00
CA PRO A 212 10.40 5.47 12.49
C PRO A 212 9.03 6.09 12.80
N TRP A 213 8.95 7.42 12.96
CA TRP A 213 7.72 8.11 13.32
C TRP A 213 7.10 8.85 12.13
N PRO A 214 5.76 8.85 12.00
CA PRO A 214 5.06 9.65 11.01
C PRO A 214 5.48 11.13 11.06
N CYS A 215 5.44 11.78 9.91
CA CYS A 215 5.74 13.18 9.73
C CYS A 215 4.61 13.81 8.92
N LEU A 216 4.33 15.10 9.12
CA LEU A 216 3.34 15.79 8.31
C LEU A 216 3.99 16.33 7.04
N ARG A 217 3.59 15.83 5.87
CA ARG A 217 4.02 16.34 4.56
C ARG A 217 2.79 16.69 3.72
N SER A 218 2.01 17.68 4.16
CA SER A 218 0.72 18.06 3.55
C SER A 218 0.77 18.46 2.07
N ARG A 219 1.94 18.89 1.57
CA ARG A 219 2.17 19.21 0.14
C ARG A 219 2.45 17.98 -0.72
N SER A 220 2.64 16.80 -0.13
CA SER A 220 2.93 15.57 -0.86
C SER A 220 1.65 14.78 -1.11
N LEU A 221 1.28 14.62 -2.39
CA LEU A 221 0.20 13.72 -2.80
C LEU A 221 0.45 12.30 -2.28
N GLY A 222 1.70 11.85 -2.34
CA GLY A 222 2.11 10.55 -1.85
C GLY A 222 1.89 10.32 -0.36
N TRP A 223 2.01 11.39 0.43
CA TRP A 223 1.69 11.36 1.85
C TRP A 223 0.19 11.19 2.08
N TRP A 224 -0.65 11.90 1.32
CA TRP A 224 -2.10 11.77 1.39
C TRP A 224 -2.59 10.37 1.00
N VAL A 225 -1.99 9.75 -0.03
CA VAL A 225 -2.28 8.35 -0.39
C VAL A 225 -2.07 7.43 0.81
N VAL A 226 -0.93 7.53 1.50
CA VAL A 226 -0.63 6.70 2.67
C VAL A 226 -1.54 7.04 3.85
N ALA A 227 -1.78 8.32 4.12
CA ALA A 227 -2.59 8.77 5.25
C ALA A 227 -4.06 8.33 5.14
N VAL A 228 -4.67 8.47 3.96
CA VAL A 228 -6.06 8.04 3.73
C VAL A 228 -6.17 6.51 3.86
N ASN A 229 -5.25 5.75 3.28
CA ASN A 229 -5.26 4.29 3.40
C ASN A 229 -4.99 3.82 4.84
N GLN A 230 -4.10 4.49 5.57
CA GLN A 230 -3.86 4.19 6.98
C GLN A 230 -5.11 4.43 7.82
N PHE A 231 -5.79 5.56 7.60
CA PHE A 231 -7.04 5.88 8.29
C PHE A 231 -8.12 4.83 7.97
N GLY A 232 -8.25 4.45 6.69
CA GLY A 232 -9.13 3.35 6.28
C GLY A 232 -8.81 2.04 6.99
N SER A 233 -7.53 1.69 7.13
CA SER A 233 -7.09 0.48 7.85
C SER A 233 -7.46 0.51 9.34
N VAL A 234 -7.42 1.69 9.98
CA VAL A 234 -7.90 1.85 11.37
C VAL A 234 -9.40 1.63 11.46
N LEU A 235 -10.19 2.17 10.54
CA LEU A 235 -11.64 1.97 10.51
C LEU A 235 -12.03 0.50 10.28
N PHE A 236 -11.31 -0.20 9.41
CA PHE A 236 -11.46 -1.65 9.25
C PHE A 236 -11.11 -2.42 10.53
N MET A 237 -10.05 -2.01 11.24
CA MET A 237 -9.72 -2.63 12.53
C MET A 237 -10.82 -2.42 13.58
N VAL A 238 -11.40 -1.21 13.64
CA VAL A 238 -12.56 -0.93 14.51
C VAL A 238 -13.75 -1.80 14.12
N SER A 239 -14.00 -1.94 12.81
CA SER A 239 -15.03 -2.83 12.29
C SER A 239 -14.83 -4.29 12.72
N ALA A 240 -13.62 -4.82 12.53
CA ALA A 240 -13.26 -6.18 12.91
C ALA A 240 -13.47 -6.45 14.41
N VAL A 241 -13.10 -5.49 15.27
CA VAL A 241 -13.34 -5.60 16.72
C VAL A 241 -14.84 -5.61 17.03
N ALA A 242 -15.63 -4.76 16.37
CA ALA A 242 -17.09 -4.73 16.53
C ALA A 242 -17.79 -5.96 15.95
N ALA A 243 -17.16 -6.64 14.99
CA ALA A 243 -17.65 -7.87 14.37
C ALA A 243 -17.34 -9.14 15.19
N PHE A 244 -16.72 -9.04 16.37
CA PHE A 244 -16.50 -10.20 17.23
C PHE A 244 -17.85 -10.79 17.70
N THR A 245 -18.04 -12.11 17.57
CA THR A 245 -19.27 -12.76 18.03
C THR A 245 -19.13 -13.20 19.48
N ARG A 246 -19.96 -12.66 20.38
CA ARG A 246 -19.90 -12.98 21.81
C ARG A 246 -20.32 -14.44 22.05
N PRO A 247 -19.47 -15.28 22.67
CA PRO A 247 -19.82 -16.69 22.95
C PRO A 247 -21.07 -16.86 23.82
N ALA A 248 -21.29 -15.94 24.76
CA ALA A 248 -22.41 -16.01 25.69
C ALA A 248 -23.78 -15.73 25.05
N THR A 249 -23.83 -14.88 24.01
CA THR A 249 -25.10 -14.40 23.41
C THR A 249 -25.27 -14.83 21.95
N GLY A 250 -24.22 -15.29 21.28
CA GLY A 250 -24.22 -15.59 19.85
C GLY A 250 -24.37 -14.38 18.92
N SER A 251 -24.41 -13.17 19.48
CA SER A 251 -24.55 -11.91 18.74
C SER A 251 -23.19 -11.22 18.52
N LEU A 252 -23.04 -10.47 17.43
CA LEU A 252 -21.92 -9.55 17.22
C LEU A 252 -21.81 -8.52 18.34
N VAL A 253 -20.60 -7.98 18.58
CA VAL A 253 -20.37 -6.93 19.57
C VAL A 253 -21.25 -5.72 19.26
N ASP A 254 -21.13 -5.21 18.03
CA ASP A 254 -22.00 -4.18 17.46
C ASP A 254 -22.01 -4.28 15.92
N ALA A 255 -23.14 -4.69 15.36
CA ALA A 255 -23.28 -4.87 13.91
C ALA A 255 -23.26 -3.54 13.13
N ALA A 256 -23.78 -2.47 13.73
CA ALA A 256 -23.83 -1.16 13.07
C ALA A 256 -22.43 -0.56 12.98
N VAL A 257 -21.64 -0.63 14.07
CA VAL A 257 -20.25 -0.18 14.07
C VAL A 257 -19.41 -0.99 13.08
N ALA A 258 -19.61 -2.30 13.01
CA ALA A 258 -18.93 -3.14 12.01
C ALA A 258 -19.23 -2.66 10.58
N ASN A 259 -20.51 -2.53 10.23
CA ASN A 259 -20.88 -2.12 8.88
C ASN A 259 -20.42 -0.70 8.51
N TRP A 260 -20.58 0.28 9.41
CA TRP A 260 -20.12 1.65 9.17
C TRP A 260 -18.59 1.76 9.09
N GLY A 261 -17.88 1.03 9.95
CA GLY A 261 -16.42 0.96 9.90
C GLY A 261 -15.91 0.38 8.58
N THR A 262 -16.52 -0.72 8.12
CA THR A 262 -16.22 -1.31 6.80
C THR A 262 -16.55 -0.34 5.66
N LEU A 263 -17.72 0.31 5.69
CA LEU A 263 -18.14 1.24 4.65
C LEU A 263 -17.18 2.44 4.55
N LEU A 264 -16.90 3.11 5.66
CA LEU A 264 -16.01 4.28 5.69
C LEU A 264 -14.56 3.89 5.37
N GLY A 265 -14.09 2.76 5.88
CA GLY A 265 -12.78 2.22 5.56
C GLY A 265 -12.62 1.93 4.07
N ALA A 266 -13.64 1.32 3.45
CA ALA A 266 -13.65 1.00 2.02
C ALA A 266 -13.64 2.25 1.13
N LEU A 267 -14.40 3.28 1.53
CA LEU A 267 -14.36 4.58 0.86
C LEU A 267 -12.99 5.24 0.95
N CYS A 268 -12.29 5.09 2.08
CA CYS A 268 -10.91 5.57 2.22
C CYS A 268 -9.97 4.86 1.22
N PHE A 269 -10.01 3.54 1.09
CA PHE A 269 -9.18 2.84 0.10
C PHE A 269 -9.52 3.23 -1.34
N SER A 270 -10.80 3.44 -1.64
CA SER A 270 -11.22 3.92 -2.96
C SER A 270 -10.66 5.32 -3.23
N ALA A 271 -10.79 6.24 -2.27
CA ALA A 271 -10.21 7.59 -2.35
C ALA A 271 -8.68 7.55 -2.46
N GLY A 272 -8.01 6.68 -1.71
CA GLY A 272 -6.57 6.43 -1.80
C GLY A 272 -6.15 5.95 -3.19
N GLY A 273 -6.95 5.09 -3.82
CA GLY A 273 -6.77 4.67 -5.21
C GLY A 273 -6.90 5.84 -6.20
N VAL A 274 -7.91 6.71 -6.02
CA VAL A 274 -8.06 7.94 -6.84
C VAL A 274 -6.84 8.83 -6.69
N LEU A 275 -6.41 9.12 -5.46
CA LEU A 275 -5.21 9.92 -5.19
C LEU A 275 -3.96 9.31 -5.83
N GLN A 276 -3.81 7.98 -5.75
CA GLN A 276 -2.70 7.25 -6.36
C GLN A 276 -2.71 7.39 -7.90
N ALA A 277 -3.88 7.44 -8.55
CA ALA A 277 -3.97 7.63 -10.01
C ALA A 277 -3.40 8.98 -10.49
N TYR A 278 -3.38 9.99 -9.62
CA TYR A 278 -2.77 11.30 -9.89
C TYR A 278 -1.27 11.36 -9.54
N GLU A 279 -0.73 10.35 -8.85
CA GLU A 279 0.71 10.24 -8.60
C GLU A 279 1.41 9.66 -9.84
N ARG A 280 1.60 10.52 -10.85
CA ARG A 280 2.17 10.15 -12.15
C ARG A 280 3.67 10.49 -12.26
N PRO A 281 4.44 9.69 -13.02
CA PRO A 281 5.77 10.05 -13.52
C PRO A 281 5.73 11.17 -14.56
#